data_AF-A0AAW4KVQ5-F1
#
_entry.id   AF-A0AAW4KVQ5-F1
#
_cell.length_a   1.000
_cell.length_b   1.000
_cell.length_c   1.000
_cell.angle_alpha   90.00
_cell.angle_beta   90.00
_cell.angle_gamma   90.00
#
_symmetry.space_group_name_H-M   'P 1'
#
loop_
_entity.id
_entity.type
_entity.pdbx_description
1 polymer ?
#
loop_
_entity_poly.entity_id
_entity_poly.type
_entity_poly.pdbx_seq_one_letter_code
_entity_poly.pdbx_strand_id
1 'polypeptide(L)'
;YARLSPAEQQRIFQSHPGRRVVLATNVAETSLTVPGIRYVIDSGTARISRYSYRAKVQRLPIEAISQASANQRKGRCGRVEPGICVRLYSEEDFIGRP
;
A
#
# COMPACT_ATOMS: atom_id res chain seq x y z
N TYR A 1 -6.42 0.07 -7.51
CA TYR A 1 -6.34 0.10 -8.98
C TYR A 1 -6.18 -1.34 -9.46
N ALA A 2 -7.27 -1.98 -9.86
CA ALA A 2 -7.30 -3.38 -10.33
C ALA A 2 -7.72 -3.50 -11.81
N ARG A 3 -7.88 -2.34 -12.49
CA ARG A 3 -8.34 -2.25 -13.89
C ARG A 3 -7.25 -1.80 -14.88
N LEU A 4 -5.98 -1.72 -14.47
CA LEU A 4 -4.88 -1.50 -15.43
C LEU A 4 -4.76 -2.73 -16.32
N SER A 5 -4.65 -2.50 -17.62
CA SER A 5 -4.24 -3.54 -18.56
C SER A 5 -2.87 -4.13 -18.16
N PRO A 6 -2.55 -5.38 -18.54
CA PRO A 6 -1.23 -5.96 -18.28
C PRO A 6 -0.08 -5.08 -18.80
N ALA A 7 -0.26 -4.43 -19.96
CA ALA A 7 0.73 -3.53 -20.53
C ALA A 7 1.00 -2.30 -19.64
N GLU A 8 -0.05 -1.71 -19.06
CA GLU A 8 0.10 -0.58 -18.13
C GLU A 8 0.71 -0.99 -16.80
N GLN A 9 0.44 -2.21 -16.32
CA GLN A 9 1.13 -2.76 -15.15
C GLN A 9 2.61 -2.98 -15.47
N GLN A 10 2.97 -3.42 -16.67
CA GLN A 10 4.37 -3.63 -17.06
C GLN A 10 5.20 -2.35 -17.14
N ARG A 11 4.58 -1.20 -17.43
CA ARG A 11 5.26 0.10 -17.43
C ARG A 11 5.96 0.42 -16.10
N ILE A 12 5.50 -0.17 -14.99
CA ILE A 12 6.10 0.03 -13.67
C ILE A 12 7.47 -0.65 -13.53
N PHE A 13 7.85 -1.54 -14.45
CA PHE A 13 9.16 -2.21 -14.43
C PHE A 13 10.17 -1.57 -15.39
N GLN A 14 9.72 -0.70 -16.29
CA GLN A 14 10.59 0.02 -17.20
C GLN A 14 11.37 1.12 -16.47
N SER A 15 12.57 1.43 -16.97
CA SER A 15 13.34 2.60 -16.53
C SER A 15 12.69 3.87 -17.06
N HIS A 16 12.63 4.92 -16.23
CA HIS A 16 12.06 6.22 -16.59
C HIS A 16 13.08 7.32 -16.24
N PRO A 17 13.26 8.34 -17.09
CA PRO A 17 14.07 9.49 -16.74
C PRO A 17 13.41 10.31 -15.62
N GLY A 18 14.19 10.77 -14.65
CA GLY A 18 13.73 11.66 -13.59
C GLY A 18 13.01 10.96 -12.41
N ARG A 19 12.26 11.74 -11.64
CA ARG A 19 11.59 11.24 -10.42
C ARG A 19 10.30 10.52 -10.79
N ARG A 20 10.18 9.28 -10.30
CA ARG A 20 9.00 8.45 -10.53
C ARG A 20 8.12 8.39 -9.28
N VAL A 21 6.81 8.56 -9.47
CA VAL A 21 5.80 8.44 -8.41
C VAL A 21 4.82 7.33 -8.80
N VAL A 22 4.57 6.40 -7.87
CA VAL A 22 3.62 5.30 -8.07
C VAL A 22 2.50 5.45 -7.05
N LEU A 23 1.28 5.66 -7.53
CA LEU A 23 0.08 5.66 -6.70
C LEU A 23 -0.52 4.26 -6.68
N ALA A 24 -0.62 3.66 -5.50
CA ALA A 24 -1.06 2.29 -5.34
C ALA A 24 -2.12 2.14 -4.24
N THR A 25 -3.00 1.16 -4.41
CA THR A 25 -3.95 0.72 -3.37
C THR A 25 -3.39 -0.49 -2.63
N ASN A 26 -4.08 -0.96 -1.60
CA ASN A 26 -3.80 -2.24 -0.91
C ASN A 26 -3.66 -3.46 -1.85
N VAL A 27 -4.15 -3.40 -3.10
CA VAL A 27 -3.82 -4.39 -4.14
C VAL A 27 -2.30 -4.55 -4.38
N ALA A 28 -1.51 -3.48 -4.21
CA ALA A 28 -0.05 -3.53 -4.30
C ALA A 28 0.64 -4.04 -3.03
N GLU A 29 -0.12 -4.35 -1.98
CA GLU A 29 0.40 -4.83 -0.70
C GLU A 29 0.99 -6.24 -0.81
N THR A 30 0.60 -7.03 -1.81
CA THR A 30 1.07 -8.42 -1.93
C THR A 30 1.63 -8.79 -3.31
N SER A 31 1.11 -8.29 -4.43
CA SER A 31 1.43 -8.93 -5.73
C SER A 31 2.56 -8.32 -6.58
N LEU A 32 3.02 -7.09 -6.30
CA LEU A 32 3.96 -6.38 -7.19
C LEU A 32 5.19 -5.83 -6.45
N THR A 33 6.37 -6.27 -6.86
CA THR A 33 7.68 -5.76 -6.40
C THR A 33 8.20 -4.75 -7.40
N VAL A 34 7.95 -3.46 -7.14
CA VAL A 34 8.48 -2.40 -8.00
C VAL A 34 9.96 -2.15 -7.63
N PRO A 35 10.91 -2.30 -8.57
CA PRO A 35 12.32 -2.01 -8.31
C PRO A 35 12.52 -0.49 -8.11
N GLY A 36 13.53 -0.13 -7.31
CA GLY A 36 13.95 1.27 -7.14
C GLY A 36 13.04 2.15 -6.27
N ILE A 37 12.12 1.56 -5.50
CA ILE A 37 11.32 2.33 -4.52
C ILE A 37 12.21 2.70 -3.32
N ARG A 38 12.61 3.98 -3.24
CA ARG A 38 13.31 4.54 -2.07
C ARG A 38 12.38 5.10 -1.01
N TYR A 39 11.23 5.62 -1.41
CA TYR A 39 10.31 6.32 -0.51
C TYR A 39 8.93 5.70 -0.55
N VAL A 40 8.35 5.46 0.62
CA VAL A 40 6.96 5.03 0.79
C VAL A 40 6.23 6.10 1.60
N ILE A 41 5.05 6.49 1.13
CA ILE A 41 4.12 7.33 1.89
C ILE A 41 2.93 6.44 2.27
N ASP A 42 2.78 6.15 3.55
CA ASP A 42 1.72 5.30 4.07
C ASP A 42 0.59 6.15 4.66
N SER A 43 -0.57 6.15 3.96
CA SER A 43 -1.79 6.83 4.42
C SER A 43 -2.41 6.18 5.65
N GLY A 44 -2.01 4.95 6.01
CA GLY A 44 -2.52 4.25 7.18
C GLY A 44 -3.96 3.73 7.05
N THR A 45 -4.64 3.92 5.93
CA THR A 45 -6.00 3.40 5.71
C THR A 45 -6.08 2.52 4.48
N ALA A 46 -7.11 1.68 4.43
CA ALA A 46 -7.44 0.84 3.28
C ALA A 46 -8.94 0.58 3.23
N ARG A 47 -9.43 0.23 2.03
CA ARG A 47 -10.76 -0.37 1.89
C ARG A 47 -10.64 -1.86 2.19
N ILE A 48 -11.28 -2.30 3.28
CA ILE A 48 -11.24 -3.69 3.75
C ILE A 48 -12.62 -4.31 3.57
N SER A 49 -12.68 -5.50 2.97
CA SER A 49 -13.94 -6.22 2.80
C SER A 49 -14.45 -6.72 4.14
N ARG A 50 -15.64 -6.26 4.54
CA ARG A 50 -16.32 -6.67 5.77
C ARG A 50 -17.70 -7.23 5.45
N TYR A 51 -18.03 -8.38 6.04
CA TYR A 51 -19.37 -8.94 5.96
C TYR A 51 -20.21 -8.44 7.15
N SER A 52 -21.37 -7.84 6.87
CA SER A 52 -22.34 -7.50 7.90
C SER A 52 -23.34 -8.64 8.05
N TYR A 53 -23.24 -9.41 9.14
CA TYR A 53 -24.17 -10.52 9.39
C TYR A 53 -25.61 -10.04 9.57
N ARG A 54 -25.82 -8.92 10.28
CA ARG A 54 -27.16 -8.34 10.52
C ARG A 54 -27.86 -7.92 9.24
N ALA A 55 -27.15 -7.25 8.34
CA ALA A 55 -27.72 -6.76 7.09
C ALA A 55 -27.54 -7.75 5.92
N LYS A 56 -26.83 -8.86 6.13
CA LYS A 56 -26.47 -9.87 5.12
C LYS A 56 -25.81 -9.30 3.85
N VAL A 57 -25.05 -8.21 4.00
CA VAL A 57 -24.38 -7.51 2.89
C VAL A 57 -22.87 -7.41 3.09
N GLN A 58 -22.15 -7.44 1.97
CA GLN A 58 -20.72 -7.15 1.92
C GLN A 58 -20.51 -5.63 1.79
N ARG A 59 -19.58 -5.09 2.58
CA ARG A 59 -19.23 -3.67 2.59
C ARG A 59 -17.74 -3.48 2.37
N LEU A 60 -17.36 -2.32 1.84
CA LEU A 60 -15.97 -1.89 1.63
C LEU A 60 -15.69 -0.56 2.36
N PRO A 61 -15.84 -0.52 3.70
CA PRO A 61 -15.50 0.67 4.49
C PRO A 61 -14.01 1.00 4.37
N ILE A 62 -13.69 2.28 4.56
CA ILE A 62 -12.31 2.73 4.75
C ILE A 62 -12.02 2.59 6.24
N GLU A 63 -10.99 1.82 6.59
CA GLU A 63 -10.58 1.54 7.96
C GLU A 63 -9.06 1.71 8.09
N ALA A 64 -8.58 1.88 9.33
CA ALA A 64 -7.15 1.83 9.64
C ALA A 64 -6.59 0.43 9.30
N ILE A 65 -5.40 0.39 8.71
CA ILE A 65 -4.70 -0.88 8.44
C ILE A 65 -4.06 -1.44 9.70
N SER A 66 -3.88 -2.75 9.77
CA SER A 66 -3.18 -3.40 10.88
C SER A 66 -1.70 -3.00 10.94
N GLN A 67 -1.07 -3.25 12.09
CA GLN A 67 0.38 -3.08 12.23
C GLN A 67 1.14 -3.93 11.21
N ALA A 68 0.67 -5.16 10.97
CA ALA A 68 1.24 -6.07 9.99
C ALA A 68 1.19 -5.48 8.57
N SER A 69 0.05 -4.94 8.16
CA SER A 69 -0.11 -4.28 6.84
C SER A 69 0.79 -3.05 6.72
N ALA A 70 0.86 -2.21 7.75
CA ALA A 70 1.76 -1.05 7.77
C ALA A 70 3.24 -1.46 7.65
N ASN A 71 3.65 -2.55 8.31
CA ASN A 71 5.00 -3.10 8.21
C ASN A 71 5.28 -3.70 6.82
N GLN A 72 4.31 -4.37 6.19
CA GLN A 72 4.43 -4.83 4.80
C GLN A 72 4.60 -3.66 3.82
N ARG A 73 3.89 -2.54 4.05
CA ARG A 73 4.06 -1.30 3.26
C ARG A 73 5.45 -0.70 3.43
N LYS A 74 5.97 -0.62 4.67
CA LYS A 74 7.36 -0.22 4.95
C LYS A 74 8.37 -1.08 4.19
N GLY A 75 8.14 -2.40 4.09
CA GLY A 75 8.99 -3.33 3.35
C GLY A 75 9.00 -3.17 1.82
N ARG A 76 8.27 -2.19 1.27
CA ARG A 76 8.27 -1.87 -0.16
C ARG A 76 9.44 -0.98 -0.56
N CYS A 77 10.00 -0.21 0.37
CA CYS A 77 11.29 0.44 0.21
C CYS A 77 12.40 -0.35 0.91
N GLY A 78 13.67 0.02 0.70
CA GLY A 78 14.77 -0.53 1.50
C GLY A 78 15.36 -1.85 1.00
N ARG A 79 14.99 -2.32 -0.20
CA ARG A 79 15.43 -3.65 -0.70
C ARG A 79 16.80 -3.65 -1.35
N VAL A 80 17.07 -2.66 -2.20
CA VAL A 80 18.34 -2.53 -2.95
C VAL A 80 19.26 -1.50 -2.30
N GLU A 81 18.67 -0.48 -1.69
CA GLU A 81 19.35 0.63 -1.02
C GLU A 81 18.48 1.09 0.17
N PRO A 82 19.02 1.85 1.13
CA PRO A 82 18.26 2.39 2.26
C PRO A 82 16.98 3.12 1.79
N GLY A 83 15.87 2.79 2.45
CA GLY A 83 14.55 3.33 2.13
C GLY A 83 13.93 4.06 3.30
N ILE A 84 13.09 5.06 3.02
CA ILE A 84 12.36 5.84 4.02
C ILE A 84 10.86 5.58 3.84
N CYS A 85 10.20 5.18 4.92
CA CYS A 85 8.76 5.06 4.99
C CYS A 85 8.21 6.18 5.89
N VAL A 86 7.40 7.06 5.30
CA VAL A 86 6.72 8.16 6.00
C VAL A 86 5.28 7.74 6.26
N ARG A 87 4.90 7.66 7.53
CA ARG A 87 3.52 7.37 7.96
C ARG A 87 2.78 8.69 8.16
N LEU A 88 1.58 8.81 7.59
CA LEU A 88 0.74 10.01 7.72
C LEU A 88 -0.14 9.99 8.97
N TYR A 89 0.34 9.32 10.03
CA TYR A 89 -0.35 9.10 11.28
C TYR A 89 0.68 9.00 12.41
N SER A 90 0.26 9.25 13.65
CA SER A 90 1.16 9.27 14.81
C SER A 90 1.69 7.88 15.15
N GLU A 91 2.80 7.85 15.89
CA GLU A 91 3.33 6.62 16.44
C GLU A 91 2.36 5.97 17.44
N GLU A 92 1.67 6.78 18.24
CA GLU A 92 0.62 6.29 19.15
C GLU A 92 -0.51 5.59 18.38
N ASP A 93 -1.00 6.19 17.29
CA ASP A 93 -1.99 5.54 16.43
C ASP A 93 -1.44 4.23 15.87
N PHE A 94 -0.20 4.21 15.38
CA PHE A 94 0.45 2.98 14.90
C PHE A 94 0.47 1.85 15.94
N ILE A 95 0.88 2.16 17.18
CA ILE A 95 0.96 1.19 18.28
C ILE A 95 -0.44 0.71 18.68
N GLY A 96 -1.46 1.57 18.59
CA GLY A 96 -2.84 1.25 18.91
C GLY A 96 -3.60 0.46 17.82
N ARG A 97 -2.97 0.21 16.66
CA ARG A 97 -3.63 -0.50 15.55
C ARG A 97 -3.78 -2.00 15.83
N PRO A 98 -4.83 -2.64 15.27
CA PRO A 98 -5.04 -4.07 15.38
C PRO A 98 -3.96 -4.90 14.67
#